data_AF-A0AA40I4B3-F1
#
_entry.id   AF-A0AA40I4B3-F1
#
_cell.length_a   1.000
_cell.length_b   1.000
_cell.length_c   1.000
_cell.angle_alpha   90.00
_cell.angle_beta   90.00
_cell.angle_gamma   90.00
#
_symmetry.space_group_name_H-M   'P 1'
#
loop_
_entity.id
_entity.type
_entity.pdbx_description
1 polymer ?
#
loop_
_entity_poly.entity_id
_entity_poly.type
_entity_poly.pdbx_seq_one_letter_code
_entity_poly.pdbx_strand_id
1 'polypeptide(L)'
;MVDYSVWDHIEVSDDEDETHPNIDTASLFRWRHQARVERMEQFQKEKEELDRSCRECKRKVVECQRKLKELEVAEDEGSKVELERLQAEAQQLRKEERSWEQKLEEMRKKEKSMPWNVDTLSKDGFSKSMVNTKPEQVEEESEEVREQKHKTFVEKYEKQIKHFAPCQHLVVGMLHRWDDSQKYLSDNAHLVCEETANYLVIWCIDLEVEEVSGACPGLGEGSTLRLPLGDTVLFLLEQKCALMEQVAHQTIVMQFILELAKSLKVDPRACFRQFFTKIKVGALSSWGETADRQYMEGFNDELEAFKERVRGRAKIRIEKAMKEYEEEERKKRLGPGGLDPVEVYESLPEVRSPSPGRKAGSRQVASRTHGVPGTQALTSAPLPPQELQKCFDVKDVQMLQDAISKMDPSDAKYHMQRCIDSGLWVPNSKSSEAKEGEEAGPGDPLLETVKPDEKDVSA
;
A
#
# COMPACT_ATOMS: atom_id res chain seq x y z
N MET A 1 -12.77 9.22 56.44
CA MET A 1 -13.11 8.04 55.62
C MET A 1 -14.19 8.49 54.66
N VAL A 2 -14.03 8.23 53.36
CA VAL A 2 -15.08 8.52 52.36
C VAL A 2 -16.19 7.49 52.49
N ASP A 3 -17.45 7.93 52.43
CA ASP A 3 -18.63 7.10 52.65
C ASP A 3 -19.29 6.73 51.31
N TYR A 4 -19.40 5.43 51.04
CA TYR A 4 -20.04 4.86 49.86
C TYR A 4 -21.34 4.11 50.21
N SER A 5 -21.81 4.18 51.47
CA SER A 5 -22.96 3.42 51.97
C SER A 5 -24.29 3.69 51.26
N VAL A 6 -24.36 4.81 50.53
CA VAL A 6 -25.49 5.12 49.66
C VAL A 6 -25.74 4.02 48.61
N TRP A 7 -24.72 3.23 48.24
CA TRP A 7 -24.81 2.14 47.27
C TRP A 7 -24.84 0.72 47.89
N ASP A 8 -24.98 0.58 49.21
CA ASP A 8 -24.98 -0.73 49.89
C ASP A 8 -26.24 -1.58 49.59
N HIS A 9 -27.30 -0.95 49.07
CA HIS A 9 -28.60 -1.58 48.85
C HIS A 9 -29.05 -1.41 47.40
N ILE A 10 -28.39 -2.09 46.47
CA ILE A 10 -28.79 -2.15 45.05
C ILE A 10 -29.45 -3.50 44.77
N GLU A 11 -30.64 -3.46 44.16
CA GLU A 11 -31.38 -4.63 43.68
C GLU A 11 -31.32 -4.70 42.15
N VAL A 12 -30.70 -5.76 41.63
CA VAL A 12 -30.63 -6.07 40.19
C VAL A 12 -31.50 -7.30 39.93
N SER A 13 -32.58 -7.16 39.16
CA SER A 13 -33.54 -8.25 38.96
C SER A 13 -32.98 -9.43 38.16
N ASP A 14 -31.99 -9.16 37.31
CA ASP A 14 -31.28 -10.08 36.43
C ASP A 14 -29.84 -10.37 36.91
N ASP A 15 -29.60 -10.29 38.23
CA ASP A 15 -28.31 -10.64 38.83
C ASP A 15 -27.95 -12.11 38.59
N GLU A 16 -26.94 -12.33 37.74
CA GLU A 16 -26.44 -13.65 37.33
C GLU A 16 -25.53 -14.33 38.36
N ASP A 17 -25.09 -13.60 39.39
CA ASP A 17 -24.33 -14.17 40.51
C ASP A 17 -25.27 -14.74 41.58
N GLU A 18 -26.49 -14.19 41.73
CA GLU A 18 -27.52 -14.71 42.64
C GLU A 18 -28.38 -15.81 42.01
N THR A 19 -27.77 -16.95 41.69
CA THR A 19 -28.44 -18.09 41.05
C THR A 19 -28.44 -19.34 41.92
N HIS A 20 -29.24 -20.33 41.53
CA HIS A 20 -29.28 -21.62 42.21
C HIS A 20 -29.31 -22.74 41.17
N PRO A 21 -28.47 -23.80 41.28
CA PRO A 21 -28.38 -24.86 40.26
C PRO A 21 -29.71 -25.56 39.93
N ASN A 22 -30.67 -25.52 40.85
CA ASN A 22 -31.99 -26.14 40.67
C ASN A 22 -33.09 -25.18 40.21
N ILE A 23 -32.78 -23.90 39.96
CA ILE A 23 -33.76 -22.90 39.54
C ILE A 23 -33.38 -22.39 38.16
N ASP A 24 -34.36 -22.37 37.25
CA ASP A 24 -34.19 -21.79 35.92
C ASP A 24 -34.13 -20.26 36.01
N THR A 25 -32.97 -19.69 35.67
CA THR A 25 -32.72 -18.25 35.77
C THR A 25 -33.55 -17.45 34.77
N ALA A 26 -33.90 -18.03 33.60
CA ALA A 26 -34.68 -17.35 32.57
C ALA A 26 -36.11 -17.03 33.02
N SER A 27 -36.70 -17.88 33.85
CA SER A 27 -37.98 -17.61 34.51
C SER A 27 -37.81 -16.81 35.81
N LEU A 28 -36.75 -17.07 36.59
CA LEU A 28 -36.46 -16.37 37.84
C LEU A 28 -36.27 -14.86 37.66
N PHE A 29 -35.49 -14.41 36.67
CA PHE A 29 -35.24 -12.98 36.46
C PHE A 29 -36.50 -12.21 36.07
N ARG A 30 -37.36 -12.82 35.25
CA ARG A 30 -38.69 -12.26 34.93
C ARG A 30 -39.58 -12.21 36.16
N TRP A 31 -39.54 -13.23 37.00
CA TRP A 31 -40.29 -13.25 38.26
C TRP A 31 -39.79 -12.19 39.25
N ARG A 32 -38.47 -12.04 39.43
CA ARG A 32 -37.86 -10.98 40.26
C ARG A 32 -38.26 -9.59 39.76
N HIS A 33 -38.20 -9.36 38.44
CA HIS A 33 -38.66 -8.12 37.83
C HIS A 33 -40.15 -7.86 38.13
N GLN A 34 -41.01 -8.86 37.94
CA GLN A 34 -42.44 -8.76 38.22
C GLN A 34 -42.70 -8.43 39.70
N ALA A 35 -42.06 -9.15 40.63
CA ALA A 35 -42.19 -8.91 42.06
C ALA A 35 -41.73 -7.49 42.43
N ARG A 36 -40.67 -6.97 41.81
CA ARG A 36 -40.19 -5.60 42.02
C ARG A 36 -41.23 -4.58 41.54
N VAL A 37 -41.78 -4.75 40.34
CA VAL A 37 -42.83 -3.87 39.79
C VAL A 37 -44.07 -3.88 40.70
N GLU A 38 -44.51 -5.05 41.16
CA GLU A 38 -45.64 -5.18 42.09
C GLU A 38 -45.37 -4.51 43.44
N ARG A 39 -44.18 -4.68 44.02
CA ARG A 39 -43.79 -3.99 45.27
C ARG A 39 -43.81 -2.47 45.11
N MET A 40 -43.28 -1.94 44.00
CA MET A 40 -43.30 -0.50 43.72
C MET A 40 -44.74 0.02 43.49
N GLU A 41 -45.58 -0.75 42.80
CA GLU A 41 -46.99 -0.37 42.56
C GLU A 41 -47.78 -0.34 43.88
N GLN A 42 -47.63 -1.36 44.74
CA GLN A 42 -48.26 -1.40 46.07
C GLN A 42 -47.78 -0.24 46.94
N PHE A 43 -46.48 0.03 46.94
CA PHE A 43 -45.89 1.14 47.68
C PHE A 43 -46.47 2.50 47.24
N GLN A 44 -46.60 2.70 45.93
CA GLN A 44 -47.17 3.92 45.37
C GLN A 44 -48.66 4.07 45.73
N LYS A 45 -49.46 2.99 45.64
CA LYS A 45 -50.88 2.99 46.06
C LYS A 45 -51.04 3.32 47.54
N GLU A 46 -50.26 2.70 48.42
CA GLU A 46 -50.28 2.98 49.87
C GLU A 46 -49.96 4.46 50.13
N LYS A 47 -48.92 5.00 49.46
CA LYS A 47 -48.51 6.40 49.60
C LYS A 47 -49.62 7.37 49.17
N GLU A 48 -50.27 7.12 48.04
CA GLU A 48 -51.37 7.93 47.54
C GLU A 48 -52.61 7.86 48.43
N GLU A 49 -52.92 6.67 48.97
CA GLU A 49 -54.02 6.51 49.93
C GLU A 49 -53.78 7.27 51.22
N LEU A 50 -52.58 7.16 51.79
CA LEU A 50 -52.18 7.88 52.99
C LEU A 50 -52.21 9.40 52.79
N ASP A 51 -51.68 9.89 51.67
CA ASP A 51 -51.70 11.32 51.34
C ASP A 51 -53.15 11.83 51.15
N ARG A 52 -54.01 11.06 50.47
CA ARG A 52 -55.44 11.40 50.31
C ARG A 52 -56.16 11.48 51.64
N SER A 53 -56.03 10.45 52.49
CA SER A 53 -56.66 10.41 53.81
C SER A 53 -56.12 11.49 54.74
N CYS A 54 -54.83 11.80 54.69
CA CYS A 54 -54.24 12.90 55.42
C CYS A 54 -54.82 14.25 54.99
N ARG A 55 -54.93 14.51 53.68
CA ARG A 55 -55.54 15.73 53.13
C ARG A 55 -57.01 15.87 53.50
N GLU A 56 -57.76 14.77 53.47
CA GLU A 56 -59.16 14.73 53.92
C GLU A 56 -59.31 15.06 55.41
N CYS A 57 -58.50 14.43 56.26
CA CYS A 57 -58.49 14.68 57.69
C CYS A 57 -58.15 16.16 57.99
N LYS A 58 -57.10 16.68 57.34
CA LYS A 58 -56.69 18.10 57.46
C LYS A 58 -57.79 19.07 57.04
N ARG A 59 -58.51 18.80 55.96
CA ARG A 59 -59.69 19.60 55.54
C ARG A 59 -60.77 19.60 56.61
N LYS A 60 -61.12 18.42 57.16
CA LYS A 60 -62.13 18.29 58.22
C LYS A 60 -61.71 19.03 59.50
N VAL A 61 -60.44 18.93 59.91
CA VAL A 61 -59.89 19.66 61.06
C VAL A 61 -60.05 21.18 60.87
N VAL A 62 -59.71 21.72 59.69
CA VAL A 62 -59.86 23.15 59.40
C VAL A 62 -61.32 23.58 59.41
N GLU A 63 -62.22 22.77 58.85
CA GLU A 63 -63.65 23.06 58.84
C GLU A 63 -64.26 23.03 60.25
N CYS A 64 -63.91 22.04 61.07
CA CYS A 64 -64.32 21.95 62.48
C CYS A 64 -63.78 23.12 63.30
N GLN A 65 -62.52 23.55 63.06
CA GLN A 65 -61.96 24.73 63.72
C GLN A 65 -62.68 26.03 63.33
N ARG A 66 -63.10 26.15 62.06
CA ARG A 66 -63.91 27.29 61.61
C ARG A 66 -65.27 27.32 62.34
N LYS A 67 -65.97 26.19 62.36
CA LYS A 67 -67.26 26.04 63.03
C LYS A 67 -67.17 26.26 64.55
N LEU A 68 -66.07 25.85 65.19
CA LEU A 68 -65.81 26.15 66.61
C LEU A 68 -65.76 27.65 66.88
N LYS A 69 -65.04 28.41 66.05
CA LYS A 69 -64.98 29.88 66.18
C LYS A 69 -66.33 30.55 65.93
N GLU A 70 -67.13 30.01 65.03
CA GLU A 70 -68.48 30.52 64.73
C GLU A 70 -69.45 30.27 65.90
N LEU A 71 -69.38 29.10 66.54
CA LEU A 71 -70.21 28.75 67.70
C LEU A 71 -69.78 29.44 69.00
N GLU A 72 -68.48 29.74 69.16
CA GLU A 72 -67.98 30.52 70.31
C GLU A 72 -68.53 31.94 70.34
N VAL A 73 -68.85 32.50 69.16
CA VAL A 73 -69.45 33.84 69.02
C VAL A 73 -70.97 33.83 69.22
N ALA A 74 -71.63 32.66 69.19
CA ALA A 74 -73.08 32.53 69.33
C ALA A 74 -73.48 32.23 70.80
N GLU A 75 -73.95 33.25 71.53
CA GLU A 75 -74.26 33.19 72.98
C GLU A 75 -75.63 32.55 73.33
N ASP A 76 -75.93 31.36 72.81
CA ASP A 76 -77.12 30.57 73.21
C ASP A 76 -76.75 29.36 74.09
N GLU A 77 -77.58 29.01 75.08
CA GLU A 77 -77.37 27.83 75.95
C GLU A 77 -77.31 26.51 75.17
N GLY A 78 -77.98 26.43 74.00
CA GLY A 78 -77.85 25.30 73.07
C GLY A 78 -76.50 25.24 72.33
N SER A 79 -75.84 26.38 72.14
CA SER A 79 -74.54 26.49 71.46
C SER A 79 -73.39 25.94 72.30
N LYS A 80 -73.47 25.97 73.64
CA LYS A 80 -72.45 25.39 74.53
C LYS A 80 -72.33 23.86 74.41
N VAL A 81 -73.46 23.16 74.34
CA VAL A 81 -73.48 21.70 74.19
C VAL A 81 -72.92 21.28 72.83
N GLU A 82 -73.27 22.02 71.77
CA GLU A 82 -72.74 21.78 70.43
C GLU A 82 -71.26 22.17 70.31
N LEU A 83 -70.81 23.22 71.01
CA LEU A 83 -69.40 23.61 71.13
C LEU A 83 -68.56 22.50 71.76
N GLU A 84 -69.00 21.92 72.89
CA GLU A 84 -68.32 20.81 73.55
C GLU A 84 -68.26 19.56 72.64
N ARG A 85 -69.36 19.24 71.95
CA ARG A 85 -69.42 18.14 70.97
C ARG A 85 -68.42 18.35 69.83
N LEU A 86 -68.41 19.54 69.25
CA LEU A 86 -67.54 19.91 68.12
C LEU A 86 -66.07 20.04 68.55
N GLN A 87 -65.82 20.39 69.81
CA GLN A 87 -64.47 20.45 70.39
C GLN A 87 -63.91 19.05 70.59
N ALA A 88 -64.71 18.10 71.06
CA ALA A 88 -64.34 16.69 71.12
C ALA A 88 -64.10 16.11 69.72
N GLU A 89 -64.94 16.43 68.74
CA GLU A 89 -64.78 16.04 67.33
C GLU A 89 -63.50 16.62 66.71
N ALA A 90 -63.20 17.89 66.94
CA ALA A 90 -61.97 18.53 66.48
C ALA A 90 -60.72 17.94 67.14
N GLN A 91 -60.78 17.59 68.43
CA GLN A 91 -59.69 16.89 69.12
C GLN A 91 -59.46 15.49 68.56
N GLN A 92 -60.53 14.77 68.23
CA GLN A 92 -60.46 13.46 67.59
C GLN A 92 -59.84 13.54 66.19
N LEU A 93 -60.33 14.47 65.36
CA LEU A 93 -59.78 14.71 64.01
C LEU A 93 -58.31 15.16 64.06
N ARG A 94 -57.90 15.93 65.07
CA ARG A 94 -56.47 16.27 65.28
C ARG A 94 -55.61 15.06 65.66
N LYS A 95 -56.14 14.10 66.42
CA LYS A 95 -55.44 12.84 66.71
C LYS A 95 -55.31 11.99 65.45
N GLU A 96 -56.36 11.95 64.63
CA GLU A 96 -56.34 11.28 63.33
C GLU A 96 -55.32 11.91 62.38
N GLU A 97 -55.29 13.25 62.25
CA GLU A 97 -54.29 13.98 61.45
C GLU A 97 -52.87 13.61 61.88
N ARG A 98 -52.59 13.62 63.19
CA ARG A 98 -51.29 13.22 63.72
C ARG A 98 -50.95 11.76 63.40
N SER A 99 -51.93 10.86 63.44
CA SER A 99 -51.71 9.45 63.09
C SER A 99 -51.42 9.27 61.59
N TRP A 100 -52.04 10.08 60.72
CA TRP A 100 -51.75 10.08 59.29
C TRP A 100 -50.36 10.67 59.00
N GLU A 101 -49.97 11.73 59.68
CA GLU A 101 -48.60 12.28 59.59
C GLU A 101 -47.54 11.26 60.01
N GLN A 102 -47.80 10.48 61.08
CA GLN A 102 -46.92 9.38 61.50
C GLN A 102 -46.80 8.31 60.40
N LYS A 103 -47.91 7.91 59.79
CA LYS A 103 -47.90 6.95 58.67
C LYS A 103 -47.16 7.49 57.44
N LEU A 104 -47.30 8.78 57.13
CA LEU A 104 -46.53 9.41 56.05
C LEU A 104 -45.02 9.45 56.35
N GLU A 105 -44.63 9.65 57.61
CA GLU A 105 -43.22 9.58 58.00
C GLU A 105 -42.68 8.15 57.94
N GLU A 106 -43.48 7.15 58.27
CA GLU A 106 -43.14 5.74 58.03
C GLU A 106 -42.95 5.45 56.54
N MET A 107 -43.78 6.02 55.66
CA MET A 107 -43.56 5.91 54.21
C MET A 107 -42.25 6.55 53.78
N ARG A 108 -41.88 7.73 54.29
CA ARG A 108 -40.57 8.35 53.99
C ARG A 108 -39.39 7.49 54.45
N LYS A 109 -39.53 6.79 55.57
CA LYS A 109 -38.50 5.83 56.02
C LYS A 109 -38.42 4.64 55.07
N LYS A 110 -39.55 4.10 54.63
CA LYS A 110 -39.61 3.03 53.62
C LYS A 110 -38.97 3.49 52.28
N GLU A 111 -39.15 4.74 51.87
CA GLU A 111 -38.46 5.31 50.68
C GLU A 111 -36.94 5.33 50.85
N LYS A 112 -36.44 5.74 52.03
CA LYS A 112 -35.00 5.76 52.32
C LYS A 112 -34.38 4.38 52.39
N SER A 113 -35.15 3.38 52.85
CA SER A 113 -34.71 1.97 52.89
C SER A 113 -35.01 1.21 51.59
N MET A 114 -35.58 1.88 50.59
CA MET A 114 -35.95 1.22 49.34
C MET A 114 -34.68 0.84 48.57
N PRO A 115 -34.58 -0.40 48.05
CA PRO A 115 -33.45 -0.78 47.23
C PRO A 115 -33.33 0.08 45.97
N TRP A 116 -32.11 0.48 45.66
CA TRP A 116 -31.76 1.13 44.42
C TRP A 116 -31.94 0.16 43.25
N ASN A 117 -32.58 0.61 42.19
CA ASN A 117 -32.77 -0.17 40.96
C ASN A 117 -32.71 0.78 39.76
N VAL A 118 -32.85 0.26 38.54
CA VAL A 118 -32.75 1.07 37.31
C VAL A 118 -33.70 2.27 37.25
N ASP A 119 -34.85 2.20 37.94
CA ASP A 119 -35.87 3.26 37.96
C ASP A 119 -35.62 4.32 39.05
N THR A 120 -34.86 3.99 40.09
CA THR A 120 -34.58 4.90 41.22
C THR A 120 -33.16 5.49 41.15
N LEU A 121 -32.20 4.75 40.60
CA LEU A 121 -30.79 5.16 40.50
C LEU A 121 -30.58 6.37 39.58
N SER A 122 -31.25 6.38 38.43
CA SER A 122 -31.05 7.40 37.42
C SER A 122 -32.28 7.56 36.52
N LYS A 123 -32.22 8.56 35.66
CA LYS A 123 -33.22 8.83 34.61
C LYS A 123 -32.48 9.02 33.30
N ASP A 124 -33.15 8.76 32.18
CA ASP A 124 -32.57 9.03 30.86
C ASP A 124 -32.29 10.55 30.72
N GLY A 125 -31.02 10.92 30.87
CA GLY A 125 -30.57 12.30 30.80
C GLY A 125 -30.28 12.75 29.38
N PHE A 126 -29.77 11.85 28.54
CA PHE A 126 -29.44 12.10 27.14
C PHE A 126 -29.36 10.80 26.36
N SER A 127 -30.18 10.68 25.32
CA SER A 127 -30.16 9.56 24.39
C SER A 127 -30.05 10.08 22.96
N LYS A 128 -28.97 9.70 22.26
CA LYS A 128 -28.73 10.06 20.86
C LYS A 128 -28.16 8.86 20.12
N SER A 129 -28.90 8.37 19.13
CA SER A 129 -28.41 7.40 18.16
C SER A 129 -27.81 8.10 16.94
N MET A 130 -26.81 7.48 16.33
CA MET A 130 -26.26 7.87 15.04
C MET A 130 -26.00 6.60 14.25
N VAL A 131 -26.75 6.41 13.17
CA VAL A 131 -26.47 5.35 12.21
C VAL A 131 -25.53 5.92 11.17
N ASN A 132 -24.36 5.30 10.99
CA ASN A 132 -23.39 5.69 9.98
C ASN A 132 -23.85 5.23 8.59
N THR A 133 -24.92 5.83 8.07
CA THR A 133 -25.34 5.67 6.68
C THR A 133 -24.25 6.31 5.82
N LYS A 134 -23.54 5.49 5.05
CA LYS A 134 -22.41 5.95 4.24
C LYS A 134 -22.88 7.05 3.27
N PRO A 135 -22.05 8.08 3.02
CA PRO A 135 -22.32 9.02 1.94
C PRO A 135 -22.38 8.27 0.61
N GLU A 136 -23.22 8.77 -0.30
CA GLU A 136 -23.35 8.25 -1.66
C GLU A 136 -21.97 8.19 -2.31
N GLN A 137 -21.60 7.03 -2.88
CA GLN A 137 -20.30 6.86 -3.53
C GLN A 137 -20.29 7.73 -4.78
N VAL A 138 -19.60 8.86 -4.72
CA VAL A 138 -19.35 9.69 -5.89
C VAL A 138 -18.42 8.89 -6.82
N GLU A 139 -18.86 8.68 -8.05
CA GLU A 139 -18.12 7.92 -9.06
C GLU A 139 -16.78 8.59 -9.42
N GLU A 140 -15.77 7.73 -9.56
CA GLU A 140 -14.47 7.92 -10.23
C GLU A 140 -13.67 9.20 -9.90
N GLU A 141 -12.72 9.08 -8.97
CA GLU A 141 -11.61 10.02 -8.85
C GLU A 141 -10.83 10.09 -10.19
N SER A 142 -10.69 11.30 -10.75
CA SER A 142 -9.86 11.59 -11.93
C SER A 142 -8.47 10.93 -11.82
N GLU A 143 -7.87 10.54 -12.94
CA GLU A 143 -6.52 9.94 -12.98
C GLU A 143 -5.47 10.82 -12.29
N GLU A 144 -5.59 12.14 -12.43
CA GLU A 144 -4.72 13.10 -11.76
C GLU A 144 -4.87 13.05 -10.23
N VAL A 145 -6.09 12.87 -9.73
CA VAL A 145 -6.36 12.73 -8.29
C VAL A 145 -5.80 11.40 -7.77
N ARG A 146 -5.90 10.33 -8.56
CA ARG A 146 -5.30 9.03 -8.24
C ARG A 146 -3.78 9.09 -8.20
N GLU A 147 -3.15 9.81 -9.11
CA GLU A 147 -1.69 9.99 -9.13
C GLU A 147 -1.20 10.82 -7.93
N GLN A 148 -1.87 11.93 -7.61
CA GLN A 148 -1.55 12.75 -6.43
C GLN A 148 -1.73 11.96 -5.13
N LYS A 149 -2.82 11.19 -5.04
CA LYS A 149 -3.08 10.26 -3.93
C LYS A 149 -2.00 9.20 -3.85
N HIS A 150 -1.59 8.60 -4.98
CA HIS A 150 -0.51 7.61 -5.02
C HIS A 150 0.80 8.20 -4.50
N LYS A 151 1.20 9.38 -5.00
CA LYS A 151 2.44 10.04 -4.59
C LYS A 151 2.46 10.34 -3.09
N THR A 152 1.42 11.00 -2.59
CA THR A 152 1.31 11.37 -1.17
C THR A 152 1.17 10.15 -0.26
N PHE A 153 0.46 9.11 -0.70
CA PHE A 153 0.30 7.86 0.04
C PHE A 153 1.62 7.10 0.16
N VAL A 154 2.34 6.96 -0.95
CA VAL A 154 3.64 6.29 -0.99
C VAL A 154 4.63 7.04 -0.12
N GLU A 155 4.75 8.37 -0.25
CA GLU A 155 5.64 9.17 0.60
C GLU A 155 5.33 9.01 2.10
N LYS A 156 4.05 8.96 2.46
CA LYS A 156 3.62 8.83 3.86
C LYS A 156 3.87 7.45 4.45
N TYR A 157 3.62 6.39 3.67
CA TYR A 157 3.62 5.01 4.16
C TYR A 157 4.75 4.15 3.61
N GLU A 158 5.73 4.74 2.92
CA GLU A 158 6.86 4.05 2.30
C GLU A 158 7.52 3.05 3.25
N LYS A 159 7.84 3.48 4.46
CA LYS A 159 8.49 2.64 5.48
C LYS A 159 7.61 1.47 5.91
N GLN A 160 6.30 1.67 5.96
CA GLN A 160 5.36 0.62 6.34
C GLN A 160 5.16 -0.38 5.19
N ILE A 161 5.14 0.09 3.95
CA ILE A 161 5.09 -0.77 2.75
C ILE A 161 6.39 -1.58 2.64
N LYS A 162 7.54 -0.93 2.85
CA LYS A 162 8.86 -1.57 2.92
C LYS A 162 9.07 -2.47 4.13
N HIS A 163 8.22 -2.42 5.16
CA HIS A 163 8.25 -3.38 6.27
C HIS A 163 7.35 -4.59 6.01
N PHE A 164 6.23 -4.39 5.30
CA PHE A 164 5.37 -5.48 4.84
C PHE A 164 6.10 -6.46 3.91
N ALA A 165 6.96 -5.95 3.02
CA ALA A 165 7.62 -6.77 2.01
C ALA A 165 8.73 -7.71 2.52
N PRO A 166 9.65 -7.29 3.41
CA PRO A 166 10.66 -8.15 4.02
C PRO A 166 10.21 -8.58 5.41
N CYS A 167 8.94 -8.97 5.60
CA CYS A 167 8.52 -9.69 6.81
C CYS A 167 9.19 -11.08 6.83
N GLN A 168 10.50 -11.07 6.97
CA GLN A 168 11.44 -12.15 7.10
C GLN A 168 12.55 -11.65 8.03
N HIS A 169 12.25 -11.66 9.32
CA HIS A 169 13.30 -12.07 10.25
C HIS A 169 13.59 -13.54 9.93
N LEU A 170 14.64 -13.74 9.15
CA LEU A 170 15.48 -14.93 9.04
C LEU A 170 15.07 -16.11 9.94
N VAL A 171 14.28 -17.07 9.44
CA VAL A 171 14.41 -18.49 9.79
C VAL A 171 13.97 -19.33 8.60
N VAL A 172 14.95 -19.96 7.94
CA VAL A 172 14.74 -21.06 7.00
C VAL A 172 14.23 -22.25 7.81
N GLY A 173 13.04 -22.76 7.49
CA GLY A 173 12.50 -23.99 8.06
C GLY A 173 11.25 -23.75 8.91
N MET A 174 10.11 -24.18 8.34
CA MET A 174 8.81 -24.36 8.98
C MET A 174 7.98 -23.06 9.15
N LEU A 175 7.06 -22.86 8.20
CA LEU A 175 5.98 -21.85 8.18
C LEU A 175 6.43 -20.41 7.90
N HIS A 176 6.51 -20.05 6.62
CA HIS A 176 6.46 -18.66 6.15
C HIS A 176 5.11 -18.07 6.63
N ARG A 177 5.12 -17.17 7.62
CA ARG A 177 3.94 -16.92 8.46
C ARG A 177 2.94 -16.00 7.78
N TRP A 178 2.00 -16.60 7.06
CA TRP A 178 0.73 -15.97 6.65
C TRP A 178 0.03 -15.23 7.81
N ASP A 179 0.25 -15.66 9.05
CA ASP A 179 -0.18 -14.97 10.27
C ASP A 179 0.45 -13.59 10.47
N ASP A 180 1.74 -13.44 10.19
CA ASP A 180 2.47 -12.18 10.37
C ASP A 180 2.01 -11.15 9.33
N SER A 181 1.87 -11.54 8.05
CA SER A 181 1.29 -10.69 7.00
C SER A 181 -0.16 -10.30 7.34
N GLN A 182 -0.99 -11.25 7.81
CA GLN A 182 -2.37 -10.96 8.20
C GLN A 182 -2.48 -10.03 9.41
N LYS A 183 -1.62 -10.22 10.42
CA LYS A 183 -1.56 -9.36 11.60
C LYS A 183 -1.08 -7.96 11.22
N TYR A 184 -0.02 -7.86 10.42
CA TYR A 184 0.53 -6.58 9.99
C TYR A 184 -0.49 -5.75 9.19
N LEU A 185 -1.22 -6.38 8.26
CA LEU A 185 -2.32 -5.72 7.54
C LEU A 185 -3.53 -5.44 8.42
N SER A 186 -3.72 -6.17 9.52
CA SER A 186 -4.75 -5.83 10.53
C SER A 186 -4.38 -4.58 11.31
N ASP A 187 -3.11 -4.44 11.67
CA ASP A 187 -2.58 -3.26 12.37
C ASP A 187 -2.50 -2.05 11.40
N ASN A 188 -2.30 -2.30 10.10
CA ASN A 188 -2.13 -1.29 9.05
C ASN A 188 -3.12 -1.49 7.89
N ALA A 189 -4.41 -1.48 8.17
CA ALA A 189 -5.46 -1.76 7.17
C ALA A 189 -5.47 -0.78 5.97
N HIS A 190 -4.94 0.43 6.14
CA HIS A 190 -4.81 1.41 5.05
C HIS A 190 -3.84 0.97 3.95
N LEU A 191 -2.93 0.04 4.23
CA LEU A 191 -2.00 -0.53 3.24
C LEU A 191 -2.67 -1.49 2.27
N VAL A 192 -3.89 -1.96 2.56
CA VAL A 192 -4.64 -2.85 1.67
C VAL A 192 -5.33 -2.01 0.59
N CYS A 193 -4.57 -1.65 -0.45
CA CYS A 193 -5.03 -0.84 -1.58
C CYS A 193 -4.14 -1.03 -2.83
N GLU A 194 -4.59 -0.52 -3.97
CA GLU A 194 -3.89 -0.65 -5.26
C GLU A 194 -2.55 0.09 -5.25
N GLU A 195 -2.46 1.23 -4.55
CA GLU A 195 -1.25 2.04 -4.47
C GLU A 195 -0.09 1.26 -3.84
N THR A 196 -0.36 0.46 -2.80
CA THR A 196 0.64 -0.42 -2.18
C THR A 196 1.11 -1.49 -3.17
N ALA A 197 0.20 -2.15 -3.89
CA ALA A 197 0.56 -3.15 -4.89
C ALA A 197 1.45 -2.55 -6.00
N ASN A 198 1.09 -1.36 -6.48
CA ASN A 198 1.86 -0.65 -7.51
C ASN A 198 3.27 -0.29 -7.05
N TYR A 199 3.41 0.22 -5.82
CA TYR A 199 4.72 0.52 -5.25
C TYR A 199 5.59 -0.73 -5.13
N LEU A 200 5.03 -1.84 -4.64
CA LEU A 200 5.77 -3.10 -4.50
C LEU A 200 6.27 -3.63 -5.85
N VAL A 201 5.46 -3.52 -6.92
CA VAL A 201 5.88 -3.90 -8.28
C VAL A 201 7.08 -3.07 -8.75
N ILE A 202 7.04 -1.75 -8.57
CA ILE A 202 8.12 -0.84 -8.96
C ILE A 202 9.38 -1.19 -8.16
N TRP A 203 9.24 -1.41 -6.87
CA TRP A 203 10.36 -1.74 -6.01
C TRP A 203 10.99 -3.10 -6.36
N CYS A 204 10.21 -4.12 -6.75
CA CYS A 204 10.76 -5.36 -7.30
C CYS A 204 11.64 -5.12 -8.53
N ILE A 205 11.23 -4.22 -9.44
CA ILE A 205 12.01 -3.88 -10.64
C ILE A 205 13.28 -3.13 -10.26
N ASP A 206 13.20 -2.17 -9.32
CA ASP A 206 14.36 -1.40 -8.88
C ASP A 206 15.41 -2.30 -8.22
N LEU A 207 15.00 -3.25 -7.36
CA LEU A 207 15.89 -4.23 -6.75
C LEU A 207 16.63 -5.07 -7.81
N GLU A 208 15.91 -5.56 -8.82
CA GLU A 208 16.48 -6.34 -9.93
C GLU A 208 17.45 -5.51 -10.80
N VAL A 209 17.13 -4.24 -11.08
CA VAL A 209 18.01 -3.34 -11.87
C VAL A 209 19.30 -3.01 -11.11
N GLU A 210 19.21 -2.78 -9.79
CA GLU A 210 20.38 -2.53 -8.93
C GLU A 210 21.35 -3.70 -8.91
N GLU A 211 20.87 -4.93 -9.05
CA GLU A 211 21.71 -6.13 -9.10
C GLU A 211 22.46 -6.25 -10.42
N VAL A 212 21.76 -6.14 -11.55
CA VAL A 212 22.39 -6.32 -12.86
C VAL A 212 23.38 -5.19 -13.17
N SER A 213 23.09 -3.96 -12.75
CA SER A 213 24.03 -2.84 -12.88
C SER A 213 25.27 -2.99 -11.99
N GLY A 214 25.14 -3.58 -10.79
CA GLY A 214 26.28 -3.93 -9.92
C GLY A 214 27.12 -5.11 -10.43
N ALA A 215 26.55 -5.97 -11.29
CA ALA A 215 27.21 -7.12 -11.89
C ALA A 215 27.88 -6.85 -13.26
N CYS A 216 27.83 -5.60 -13.76
CA CYS A 216 28.51 -5.19 -14.98
C CYS A 216 29.88 -4.56 -14.68
N PRO A 217 30.99 -5.32 -14.59
CA PRO A 217 32.31 -4.74 -14.81
C PRO A 217 32.39 -4.37 -16.29
N GLY A 218 32.31 -3.08 -16.59
CA GLY A 218 32.68 -2.57 -17.90
C GLY A 218 34.13 -2.99 -18.23
N LEU A 219 34.28 -3.81 -19.26
CA LEU A 219 35.54 -4.07 -19.97
C LEU A 219 35.23 -3.82 -21.46
N GLY A 220 35.75 -2.80 -22.15
CA GLY A 220 36.80 -1.86 -21.72
C GLY A 220 38.10 -2.57 -21.40
N GLU A 221 38.61 -3.42 -22.29
CA GLU A 221 39.88 -4.13 -22.11
C GLU A 221 40.99 -3.17 -21.69
N GLY A 222 41.61 -3.48 -20.54
CA GLY A 222 42.90 -2.89 -20.15
C GLY A 222 43.01 -2.55 -18.67
N SER A 223 43.16 -3.58 -17.83
CA SER A 223 44.03 -3.63 -16.61
C SER A 223 43.43 -4.57 -15.57
N THR A 224 43.87 -5.83 -15.58
CA THR A 224 43.58 -6.81 -14.54
C THR A 224 44.31 -6.44 -13.25
N LEU A 225 43.70 -5.59 -12.41
CA LEU A 225 44.04 -5.50 -10.98
C LEU A 225 42.98 -6.27 -10.19
N ARG A 226 43.28 -7.55 -9.99
CA ARG A 226 42.54 -8.48 -9.13
C ARG A 226 42.73 -8.04 -7.67
N LEU A 227 41.83 -7.22 -7.14
CA LEU A 227 41.74 -6.95 -5.70
C LEU A 227 40.90 -8.04 -5.01
N PRO A 228 41.27 -8.47 -3.78
CA PRO A 228 40.63 -9.58 -3.08
C PRO A 228 39.39 -9.07 -2.33
N LEU A 229 38.30 -8.82 -3.05
CA LEU A 229 36.99 -8.47 -2.48
C LEU A 229 35.86 -9.34 -3.08
N GLY A 230 36.19 -10.56 -3.51
CA GLY A 230 35.25 -11.45 -4.19
C GLY A 230 34.12 -11.98 -3.29
N ASP A 231 34.42 -12.33 -2.05
CA ASP A 231 33.46 -13.06 -1.21
C ASP A 231 32.40 -12.16 -0.57
N THR A 232 32.73 -10.90 -0.29
CA THR A 232 31.79 -9.93 0.32
C THR A 232 30.81 -9.37 -0.71
N VAL A 233 31.27 -9.14 -1.95
CA VAL A 233 30.44 -8.63 -3.05
C VAL A 233 29.49 -9.72 -3.55
N LEU A 234 29.95 -10.97 -3.66
CA LEU A 234 29.11 -12.10 -4.06
C LEU A 234 28.02 -12.40 -3.01
N PHE A 235 28.36 -12.32 -1.71
CA PHE A 235 27.38 -12.45 -0.62
C PHE A 235 26.32 -11.32 -0.61
N LEU A 236 26.70 -10.07 -0.90
CA LEU A 236 25.75 -8.95 -0.95
C LEU A 236 24.83 -9.01 -2.19
N LEU A 237 25.35 -9.49 -3.32
CA LEU A 237 24.55 -9.68 -4.54
C LEU A 237 23.52 -10.81 -4.35
N GLU A 238 23.91 -11.91 -3.71
CA GLU A 238 23.00 -13.04 -3.41
C GLU A 238 21.88 -12.65 -2.42
N GLN A 239 22.12 -11.69 -1.53
CA GLN A 239 21.10 -11.19 -0.59
C GLN A 239 20.02 -10.32 -1.24
N LYS A 240 20.34 -9.60 -2.32
CA LYS A 240 19.35 -8.74 -3.00
C LYS A 240 18.39 -9.55 -3.86
N CYS A 241 18.86 -10.60 -4.57
CA CYS A 241 17.97 -11.45 -5.37
C CYS A 241 16.93 -12.11 -4.48
N ALA A 242 17.38 -12.56 -3.30
CA ALA A 242 16.54 -13.14 -2.27
C ALA A 242 15.51 -12.13 -1.73
N LEU A 243 15.86 -10.84 -1.64
CA LEU A 243 14.94 -9.78 -1.24
C LEU A 243 13.88 -9.51 -2.33
N MET A 244 14.26 -9.44 -3.60
CA MET A 244 13.32 -9.27 -4.72
C MET A 244 12.27 -10.38 -4.72
N GLU A 245 12.68 -11.64 -4.53
CA GLU A 245 11.74 -12.76 -4.48
C GLU A 245 10.76 -12.69 -3.30
N GLN A 246 11.22 -12.23 -2.13
CA GLN A 246 10.35 -11.98 -0.97
C GLN A 246 9.34 -10.86 -1.24
N VAL A 247 9.80 -9.74 -1.81
CA VAL A 247 8.93 -8.62 -2.17
C VAL A 247 7.93 -9.05 -3.24
N ALA A 248 8.35 -9.85 -4.22
CA ALA A 248 7.49 -10.41 -5.25
C ALA A 248 6.37 -11.27 -4.65
N HIS A 249 6.70 -12.13 -3.68
CA HIS A 249 5.69 -12.93 -2.97
C HIS A 249 4.63 -12.03 -2.31
N GLN A 250 5.05 -11.03 -1.53
CA GLN A 250 4.10 -10.12 -0.86
C GLN A 250 3.33 -9.23 -1.86
N THR A 251 3.91 -8.94 -3.02
CA THR A 251 3.23 -8.23 -4.12
C THR A 251 2.03 -9.02 -4.63
N ILE A 252 2.23 -10.32 -4.87
CA ILE A 252 1.18 -11.22 -5.34
C ILE A 252 0.11 -11.44 -4.26
N VAL A 253 0.52 -11.53 -2.99
CA VAL A 253 -0.43 -11.53 -1.86
C VAL A 253 -1.37 -10.32 -1.91
N MET A 254 -0.83 -9.12 -2.09
CA MET A 254 -1.65 -7.91 -2.20
C MET A 254 -2.55 -7.94 -3.45
N GLN A 255 -2.04 -8.39 -4.59
CA GLN A 255 -2.82 -8.51 -5.83
C GLN A 255 -4.00 -9.47 -5.69
N PHE A 256 -3.79 -10.65 -5.09
CA PHE A 256 -4.85 -11.63 -4.83
C PHE A 256 -5.90 -11.11 -3.85
N ILE A 257 -5.50 -10.32 -2.84
CA ILE A 257 -6.45 -9.65 -1.93
C ILE A 257 -7.34 -8.67 -2.72
N LEU A 258 -6.74 -7.86 -3.59
CA LEU A 258 -7.45 -6.89 -4.42
C LEU A 258 -8.36 -7.58 -5.44
N GLU A 259 -7.91 -8.69 -6.03
CA GLU A 259 -8.71 -9.49 -6.97
C GLU A 259 -9.91 -10.13 -6.26
N LEU A 260 -9.70 -10.74 -5.10
CA LEU A 260 -10.78 -11.30 -4.28
C LEU A 260 -11.82 -10.23 -3.93
N ALA A 261 -11.37 -9.03 -3.57
CA ALA A 261 -12.24 -7.89 -3.27
C ALA A 261 -13.08 -7.48 -4.48
N LYS A 262 -12.46 -7.42 -5.67
CA LYS A 262 -13.14 -7.14 -6.94
C LYS A 262 -14.18 -8.20 -7.27
N SER A 263 -13.84 -9.49 -7.13
CA SER A 263 -14.79 -10.60 -7.35
C SER A 263 -15.99 -10.55 -6.39
N LEU A 264 -15.76 -10.17 -5.14
CA LEU A 264 -16.78 -10.08 -4.10
C LEU A 264 -17.54 -8.73 -4.10
N LYS A 265 -17.10 -7.74 -4.88
CA LYS A 265 -17.62 -6.36 -4.91
C LYS A 265 -17.64 -5.70 -3.52
N VAL A 266 -16.60 -5.93 -2.74
CA VAL A 266 -16.41 -5.37 -1.39
C VAL A 266 -15.10 -4.60 -1.32
N ASP A 267 -14.99 -3.72 -0.34
CA ASP A 267 -13.72 -3.02 -0.07
C ASP A 267 -12.64 -4.05 0.32
N PRO A 268 -11.43 -4.00 -0.29
CA PRO A 268 -10.33 -4.91 0.03
C PRO A 268 -9.98 -4.98 1.52
N ARG A 269 -10.12 -3.86 2.24
CA ARG A 269 -9.84 -3.74 3.68
C ARG A 269 -10.85 -4.53 4.52
N ALA A 270 -12.04 -4.80 3.98
CA ALA A 270 -13.06 -5.60 4.65
C ALA A 270 -12.89 -7.11 4.44
N CYS A 271 -12.22 -7.53 3.35
CA CYS A 271 -12.15 -8.95 2.96
C CYS A 271 -10.74 -9.57 2.95
N PHE A 272 -9.65 -8.80 3.13
CA PHE A 272 -8.29 -9.35 3.06
C PHE A 272 -8.04 -10.52 4.02
N ARG A 273 -8.70 -10.57 5.19
CA ARG A 273 -8.59 -11.71 6.11
C ARG A 273 -9.13 -13.02 5.51
N GLN A 274 -10.13 -12.94 4.64
CA GLN A 274 -10.70 -14.11 3.97
C GLN A 274 -9.71 -14.74 3.00
N PHE A 275 -8.86 -13.94 2.35
CA PHE A 275 -7.76 -14.44 1.54
C PHE A 275 -6.80 -15.30 2.38
N PHE A 276 -6.35 -14.79 3.53
CA PHE A 276 -5.47 -15.54 4.42
C PHE A 276 -6.14 -16.79 5.00
N THR A 277 -7.44 -16.78 5.24
CA THR A 277 -8.17 -17.99 5.63
C THR A 277 -8.13 -19.05 4.52
N LYS A 278 -8.41 -18.67 3.27
CA LYS A 278 -8.38 -19.60 2.12
C LYS A 278 -6.98 -20.18 1.90
N ILE A 279 -5.95 -19.33 1.93
CA ILE A 279 -4.58 -19.75 1.65
C ILE A 279 -4.01 -20.67 2.75
N LYS A 280 -4.38 -20.43 4.02
CA LYS A 280 -3.96 -21.28 5.15
C LYS A 280 -4.64 -22.64 5.14
N VAL A 281 -5.95 -22.68 4.83
CA VAL A 281 -6.69 -23.95 4.72
C VAL A 281 -6.08 -24.83 3.63
N GLY A 282 -5.73 -24.26 2.47
CA GLY A 282 -5.04 -24.99 1.40
C GLY A 282 -3.59 -25.41 1.74
N ALA A 283 -2.93 -24.74 2.68
CA ALA A 283 -1.58 -25.11 3.13
C ALA A 283 -1.57 -26.21 4.22
N LEU A 284 -2.67 -26.41 4.96
CA LEU A 284 -2.79 -27.36 6.08
C LEU A 284 -3.32 -28.74 5.67
N SER A 285 -3.90 -28.88 4.47
CA SER A 285 -4.50 -30.13 4.00
C SER A 285 -3.48 -31.07 3.34
N SER A 286 -2.59 -31.69 4.14
CA SER A 286 -1.84 -32.87 3.67
C SER A 286 -2.74 -34.08 3.34
N TRP A 287 -4.05 -34.01 3.65
CA TRP A 287 -5.03 -35.09 3.53
C TRP A 287 -6.41 -34.63 2.98
N GLY A 288 -6.52 -33.47 2.30
CA GLY A 288 -7.83 -32.92 1.89
C GLY A 288 -7.84 -32.31 0.48
N GLU A 289 -8.85 -32.71 -0.30
CA GLU A 289 -9.38 -32.28 -1.61
C GLU A 289 -8.53 -31.42 -2.60
N THR A 290 -8.62 -31.79 -3.88
CA THR A 290 -7.86 -31.25 -5.01
C THR A 290 -8.06 -29.77 -5.32
N ALA A 291 -9.15 -29.15 -4.89
CA ALA A 291 -9.51 -27.77 -5.26
C ALA A 291 -8.64 -26.72 -4.56
N ASP A 292 -8.24 -26.95 -3.30
CA ASP A 292 -7.42 -25.99 -2.55
C ASP A 292 -5.94 -26.06 -2.94
N ARG A 293 -5.47 -27.24 -3.40
CA ARG A 293 -4.14 -27.40 -4.00
C ARG A 293 -4.03 -26.64 -5.32
N GLN A 294 -5.07 -26.67 -6.14
CA GLN A 294 -5.13 -25.91 -7.40
C GLN A 294 -5.05 -24.40 -7.17
N TYR A 295 -5.63 -23.90 -6.07
CA TYR A 295 -5.52 -22.48 -5.69
C TYR A 295 -4.08 -22.09 -5.32
N MET A 296 -3.40 -22.92 -4.51
CA MET A 296 -1.99 -22.71 -4.17
C MET A 296 -1.05 -22.88 -5.36
N GLU A 297 -1.31 -23.86 -6.23
CA GLU A 297 -0.57 -24.05 -7.49
C GLU A 297 -0.73 -22.82 -8.40
N GLY A 298 -1.96 -22.32 -8.59
CA GLY A 298 -2.21 -21.09 -9.35
C GLY A 298 -1.52 -19.85 -8.76
N PHE A 299 -1.51 -19.72 -7.43
CA PHE A 299 -0.77 -18.64 -6.76
C PHE A 299 0.74 -18.71 -7.06
N ASN A 300 1.34 -19.91 -6.99
CA ASN A 300 2.76 -20.09 -7.27
C ASN A 300 3.09 -19.87 -8.75
N ASP A 301 2.24 -20.33 -9.66
CA ASP A 301 2.40 -20.11 -11.11
C ASP A 301 2.35 -18.62 -11.45
N GLU A 302 1.43 -17.87 -10.84
CA GLU A 302 1.35 -16.42 -11.01
C GLU A 302 2.54 -15.69 -10.41
N LEU A 303 3.06 -16.16 -9.27
CA LEU A 303 4.26 -15.63 -8.64
C LEU A 303 5.49 -15.80 -9.53
N GLU A 304 5.70 -17.00 -10.08
CA GLU A 304 6.83 -17.25 -10.99
C GLU A 304 6.67 -16.46 -12.30
N ALA A 305 5.46 -16.43 -12.88
CA ALA A 305 5.20 -15.60 -14.05
C ALA A 305 5.43 -14.11 -13.76
N PHE A 306 5.15 -13.64 -12.54
CA PHE A 306 5.41 -12.26 -12.12
C PHE A 306 6.90 -11.98 -12.00
N LYS A 307 7.69 -12.86 -11.37
CA LYS A 307 9.15 -12.74 -11.29
C LYS A 307 9.78 -12.63 -12.69
N GLU A 308 9.35 -13.46 -13.64
CA GLU A 308 9.81 -13.38 -15.03
C GLU A 308 9.47 -12.03 -15.69
N ARG A 309 8.26 -11.48 -15.44
CA ARG A 309 7.90 -10.14 -15.93
C ARG A 309 8.72 -9.03 -15.27
N VAL A 310 9.15 -9.19 -14.02
CA VAL A 310 10.02 -8.24 -13.32
C VAL A 310 11.41 -8.28 -13.95
N ARG A 311 12.01 -9.47 -14.10
CA ARG A 311 13.31 -9.67 -14.76
C ARG A 311 13.34 -9.11 -16.17
N GLY A 312 12.30 -9.36 -16.97
CA GLY A 312 12.15 -8.81 -18.32
C GLY A 312 12.09 -7.28 -18.33
N ARG A 313 11.35 -6.65 -17.41
CA ARG A 313 11.27 -5.18 -17.29
C ARG A 313 12.57 -4.56 -16.81
N ALA A 314 13.28 -5.21 -15.90
CA ALA A 314 14.61 -4.78 -15.46
C ALA A 314 15.59 -4.80 -16.64
N LYS A 315 15.63 -5.89 -17.40
CA LYS A 315 16.46 -6.02 -18.60
C LYS A 315 16.23 -4.89 -19.60
N ILE A 316 14.97 -4.56 -19.90
CA ILE A 316 14.63 -3.44 -20.80
C ILE A 316 15.17 -2.11 -20.27
N ARG A 317 15.07 -1.85 -18.95
CA ARG A 317 15.61 -0.62 -18.34
C ARG A 317 17.12 -0.53 -18.47
N ILE A 318 17.82 -1.66 -18.28
CA ILE A 318 19.28 -1.74 -18.38
C ILE A 318 19.71 -1.58 -19.84
N GLU A 319 19.07 -2.28 -20.79
CA GLU A 319 19.35 -2.14 -22.23
C GLU A 319 19.15 -0.70 -22.72
N LYS A 320 18.10 -0.03 -22.23
CA LYS A 320 17.87 1.39 -22.53
C LYS A 320 19.01 2.27 -22.01
N ALA A 321 19.42 2.09 -20.76
CA ALA A 321 20.53 2.84 -20.18
C ALA A 321 21.87 2.57 -20.89
N MET A 322 22.14 1.31 -21.26
CA MET A 322 23.32 0.94 -22.04
C MET A 322 23.32 1.59 -23.43
N LYS A 323 22.17 1.59 -24.13
CA LYS A 323 22.04 2.23 -25.44
C LYS A 323 22.23 3.74 -25.36
N GLU A 324 21.67 4.40 -24.35
CA GLU A 324 21.87 5.83 -24.12
C GLU A 324 23.36 6.15 -23.87
N TYR A 325 24.06 5.30 -23.11
CA TYR A 325 25.49 5.41 -22.90
C TYR A 325 26.28 5.23 -24.21
N GLU A 326 25.96 4.21 -25.01
CA GLU A 326 26.58 3.99 -26.33
C GLU A 326 26.34 5.14 -27.30
N GLU A 327 25.15 5.77 -27.27
CA GLU A 327 24.82 6.95 -28.07
C GLU A 327 25.60 8.19 -27.61
N GLU A 328 25.80 8.39 -26.30
CA GLU A 328 26.64 9.46 -25.77
C GLU A 328 28.11 9.27 -26.15
N GLU A 329 28.65 8.06 -26.01
CA GLU A 329 29.99 7.73 -26.49
C GLU A 329 30.09 7.88 -28.01
N ARG A 330 29.01 7.56 -28.75
CA ARG A 330 28.90 7.80 -30.19
C ARG A 330 28.97 9.28 -30.54
N LYS A 331 28.30 10.15 -29.78
CA LYS A 331 28.36 11.60 -29.98
C LYS A 331 29.77 12.15 -29.73
N LYS A 332 30.49 11.64 -28.72
CA LYS A 332 31.87 12.07 -28.41
C LYS A 332 32.88 11.71 -29.50
N ARG A 333 32.66 10.61 -30.24
CA ARG A 333 33.54 10.16 -31.34
C ARG A 333 33.19 10.71 -32.72
N LEU A 334 32.13 11.52 -32.87
CA LEU A 334 31.78 12.11 -34.16
C LEU A 334 32.87 13.05 -34.65
N GLY A 335 33.19 12.95 -35.94
CA GLY A 335 34.11 13.86 -36.61
C GLY A 335 33.56 15.27 -36.79
N PRO A 336 34.36 16.19 -37.35
CA PRO A 336 34.02 17.62 -37.46
C PRO A 336 32.76 17.92 -38.30
N GLY A 337 32.34 17.00 -39.16
CA GLY A 337 31.10 17.06 -39.95
C GLY A 337 29.95 16.23 -39.38
N GLY A 338 30.07 15.72 -38.15
CA GLY A 338 29.01 14.96 -37.47
C GLY A 338 28.87 13.51 -37.93
N LEU A 339 29.84 12.97 -38.66
CA LEU A 339 29.87 11.56 -39.07
C LEU A 339 30.73 10.73 -38.12
N ASP A 340 30.30 9.50 -37.82
CA ASP A 340 31.06 8.55 -37.02
C ASP A 340 32.17 7.92 -37.88
N PRO A 341 33.45 8.02 -37.49
CA PRO A 341 34.57 7.41 -38.21
C PRO A 341 34.42 5.90 -38.39
N VAL A 342 33.85 5.18 -37.41
CA VAL A 342 33.68 3.71 -37.50
C VAL A 342 32.63 3.37 -38.56
N GLU A 343 31.49 4.06 -38.55
CA GLU A 343 30.43 3.83 -39.54
C GLU A 343 30.85 4.22 -40.95
N VAL A 344 31.61 5.32 -41.09
CA VAL A 344 32.14 5.71 -42.40
C VAL A 344 33.12 4.66 -42.90
N TYR A 345 34.02 4.17 -42.05
CA TYR A 345 34.99 3.12 -42.40
C TYR A 345 34.32 1.82 -42.86
N GLU A 346 33.31 1.33 -42.14
CA GLU A 346 32.56 0.11 -42.50
C GLU A 346 31.72 0.30 -43.78
N SER A 347 31.24 1.51 -44.05
CA SER A 347 30.47 1.82 -45.25
C SER A 347 31.31 2.05 -46.52
N LEU A 348 32.64 2.04 -46.40
CA LEU A 348 33.54 2.09 -47.55
C LEU A 348 33.47 0.76 -48.34
N PRO A 349 33.63 0.79 -49.67
CA PRO A 349 33.55 -0.43 -50.48
C PRO A 349 34.55 -1.53 -50.06
N GLU A 350 34.04 -2.68 -49.62
CA GLU A 350 34.80 -3.87 -49.24
C GLU A 350 35.25 -4.73 -50.45
N VAL A 351 36.35 -5.48 -50.27
CA VAL A 351 36.94 -6.37 -51.28
C VAL A 351 36.26 -7.74 -51.34
N ARG A 352 35.84 -8.18 -52.54
CA ARG A 352 35.53 -9.59 -52.86
C ARG A 352 36.77 -10.21 -53.46
N SER A 353 37.46 -11.03 -52.68
CA SER A 353 38.48 -11.96 -53.18
C SER A 353 37.85 -12.93 -54.20
N PRO A 354 38.48 -13.23 -55.35
CA PRO A 354 38.02 -14.31 -56.22
C PRO A 354 38.33 -15.68 -55.59
N SER A 355 37.31 -16.49 -55.32
CA SER A 355 37.50 -17.91 -54.99
C SER A 355 38.13 -18.65 -56.19
N PRO A 356 39.12 -19.54 -55.96
CA PRO A 356 39.74 -20.31 -57.03
C PRO A 356 38.76 -21.34 -57.61
N GLY A 357 38.82 -21.49 -58.93
CA GLY A 357 37.80 -22.16 -59.74
C GLY A 357 37.47 -23.61 -59.38
N ARG A 358 36.20 -23.94 -59.56
CA ARG A 358 35.71 -25.31 -59.75
C ARG A 358 36.43 -25.93 -60.94
N LYS A 359 37.15 -27.04 -60.72
CA LYS A 359 37.48 -27.98 -61.80
C LYS A 359 36.23 -28.83 -62.08
N ALA A 360 35.73 -28.73 -63.31
CA ALA A 360 34.75 -29.66 -63.86
C ALA A 360 35.41 -31.01 -64.15
N GLY A 361 34.77 -32.08 -63.68
CA GLY A 361 35.08 -33.47 -64.00
C GLY A 361 33.80 -34.31 -64.05
N SER A 362 33.40 -34.66 -65.28
CA SER A 362 32.56 -35.78 -65.74
C SER A 362 31.04 -35.88 -65.44
N ARG A 363 30.28 -35.93 -66.57
CA ARG A 363 29.10 -36.78 -66.92
C ARG A 363 27.79 -36.58 -66.14
N GLN A 364 26.57 -36.57 -66.71
CA GLN A 364 26.06 -37.18 -67.95
C GLN A 364 24.65 -36.61 -68.33
N VAL A 365 24.44 -36.35 -69.63
CA VAL A 365 23.24 -36.58 -70.50
C VAL A 365 21.84 -36.06 -70.13
N ALA A 366 21.27 -35.23 -71.04
CA ALA A 366 19.95 -35.34 -71.72
C ALA A 366 19.50 -33.93 -72.21
N SER A 367 19.73 -33.53 -73.47
CA SER A 367 18.96 -33.80 -74.72
C SER A 367 17.89 -32.74 -75.08
N ARG A 368 18.15 -32.03 -76.21
CA ARG A 368 17.23 -31.47 -77.26
C ARG A 368 16.18 -30.42 -76.83
N THR A 369 15.95 -29.28 -77.51
CA THR A 369 15.90 -28.90 -78.96
C THR A 369 16.19 -27.39 -79.15
N HIS A 370 17.12 -26.96 -80.02
CA HIS A 370 16.95 -26.38 -81.38
C HIS A 370 16.18 -25.05 -81.56
N GLY A 371 16.92 -24.01 -82.02
CA GLY A 371 16.43 -22.80 -82.71
C GLY A 371 17.37 -21.59 -82.59
N VAL A 372 18.02 -21.17 -83.69
CA VAL A 372 19.06 -20.09 -83.84
C VAL A 372 18.51 -19.04 -84.85
N PRO A 373 19.17 -17.92 -85.23
CA PRO A 373 20.08 -16.95 -84.57
C PRO A 373 19.55 -15.48 -84.64
N GLY A 374 20.20 -14.54 -83.94
CA GLY A 374 20.20 -13.15 -84.42
C GLY A 374 20.68 -12.08 -83.43
N THR A 375 21.80 -11.45 -83.80
CA THR A 375 22.16 -10.04 -83.54
C THR A 375 23.11 -9.76 -82.37
N GLN A 376 24.25 -9.21 -82.78
CA GLN A 376 25.33 -8.59 -82.02
C GLN A 376 24.81 -7.40 -81.21
N ALA A 377 25.34 -7.16 -80.01
CA ALA A 377 25.87 -5.86 -79.61
C ALA A 377 26.38 -5.90 -78.17
N LEU A 378 27.63 -5.49 -78.05
CA LEU A 378 28.29 -4.96 -76.87
C LEU A 378 27.34 -4.09 -76.02
N THR A 379 27.12 -4.44 -74.76
CA THR A 379 26.94 -3.44 -73.71
C THR A 379 27.66 -3.89 -72.44
N SER A 380 28.40 -2.95 -71.90
CA SER A 380 29.31 -2.99 -70.77
C SER A 380 28.73 -3.63 -69.51
N ALA A 381 29.45 -4.63 -68.98
CA ALA A 381 29.37 -4.97 -67.56
C ALA A 381 30.16 -3.91 -66.75
N PRO A 382 29.58 -3.29 -65.71
CA PRO A 382 30.38 -2.56 -64.72
C PRO A 382 30.96 -3.56 -63.71
N LEU A 383 32.30 -3.61 -63.62
CA LEU A 383 33.05 -4.28 -62.55
C LEU A 383 33.22 -3.28 -61.38
N PRO A 384 33.05 -3.67 -60.11
CA PRO A 384 32.97 -2.71 -58.99
C PRO A 384 34.35 -2.28 -58.43
N PRO A 385 34.47 -1.08 -57.83
CA PRO A 385 35.70 -0.56 -57.21
C PRO A 385 35.89 -1.08 -55.78
N GLN A 386 37.07 -1.62 -55.46
CA GLN A 386 37.35 -2.28 -54.18
C GLN A 386 38.75 -1.98 -53.64
N GLU A 387 39.04 -0.71 -53.30
CA GLU A 387 40.38 -0.32 -52.82
C GLU A 387 40.39 0.71 -51.67
N LEU A 388 39.28 1.34 -51.28
CA LEU A 388 39.32 2.47 -50.32
C LEU A 388 39.67 2.07 -48.87
N GLN A 389 39.09 1.00 -48.31
CA GLN A 389 39.39 0.58 -46.92
C GLN A 389 40.86 0.20 -46.73
N LYS A 390 41.41 -0.57 -47.67
CA LYS A 390 42.82 -1.01 -47.64
C LYS A 390 43.80 0.16 -47.70
N CYS A 391 43.44 1.27 -48.33
CA CYS A 391 44.27 2.48 -48.34
C CYS A 391 44.41 3.10 -46.94
N PHE A 392 43.35 3.04 -46.12
CA PHE A 392 43.38 3.50 -44.73
C PHE A 392 44.10 2.51 -43.80
N ASP A 393 43.95 1.20 -44.03
CA ASP A 393 44.69 0.15 -43.29
C ASP A 393 46.21 0.28 -43.47
N VAL A 394 46.67 0.48 -44.71
CA VAL A 394 48.10 0.52 -45.06
C VAL A 394 48.67 1.95 -44.92
N LYS A 395 47.83 2.95 -44.63
CA LYS A 395 48.18 4.39 -44.56
C LYS A 395 48.90 4.89 -45.82
N ASP A 396 48.50 4.37 -46.98
CA ASP A 396 49.14 4.69 -48.26
C ASP A 396 48.32 5.75 -49.03
N VAL A 397 48.83 6.98 -49.02
CA VAL A 397 48.21 8.13 -49.69
C VAL A 397 48.25 7.99 -51.22
N GLN A 398 49.23 7.26 -51.75
CA GLN A 398 49.40 7.06 -53.19
C GLN A 398 48.40 6.03 -53.72
N MET A 399 48.17 4.94 -52.96
CA MET A 399 47.09 4.00 -53.27
C MET A 399 45.70 4.65 -53.17
N LEU A 400 45.50 5.58 -52.22
CA LEU A 400 44.24 6.32 -52.10
C LEU A 400 43.98 7.20 -53.34
N GLN A 401 45.00 7.91 -53.83
CA GLN A 401 44.89 8.74 -55.04
C GLN A 401 44.65 7.92 -56.32
N ASP A 402 45.26 6.75 -56.43
CA ASP A 402 45.06 5.83 -57.56
C ASP A 402 43.66 5.21 -57.55
N ALA A 403 43.18 4.79 -56.37
CA ALA A 403 41.81 4.29 -56.18
C ALA A 403 40.75 5.35 -56.52
N ILE A 404 40.99 6.61 -56.14
CA ILE A 404 40.12 7.76 -56.46
C ILE A 404 40.06 8.03 -57.97
N SER A 405 41.20 7.90 -58.66
CA SER A 405 41.30 8.17 -60.10
C SER A 405 40.60 7.11 -60.97
N LYS A 406 40.37 5.92 -60.41
CA LYS A 406 39.70 4.79 -61.07
C LYS A 406 38.17 4.77 -60.87
N MET A 407 37.64 5.57 -59.95
CA MET A 407 36.21 5.67 -59.67
C MET A 407 35.55 6.79 -60.46
N ASP A 408 34.22 6.70 -60.61
CA ASP A 408 33.43 7.81 -61.16
C ASP A 408 33.62 9.09 -60.31
N PRO A 409 33.84 10.26 -60.93
CA PRO A 409 34.13 11.50 -60.21
C PRO A 409 33.06 11.91 -59.18
N SER A 410 31.80 11.52 -59.39
CA SER A 410 30.69 11.72 -58.43
C SER A 410 30.87 10.89 -57.16
N ASP A 411 31.26 9.64 -57.32
CA ASP A 411 31.31 8.64 -56.25
C ASP A 411 32.58 8.83 -55.41
N ALA A 412 33.69 9.17 -56.09
CA ALA A 412 34.92 9.59 -55.42
C ALA A 412 34.71 10.82 -54.54
N LYS A 413 33.98 11.84 -55.03
CA LYS A 413 33.64 13.04 -54.24
C LYS A 413 32.73 12.68 -53.06
N TYR A 414 31.76 11.80 -53.26
CA TYR A 414 30.84 11.36 -52.21
C TYR A 414 31.57 10.64 -51.06
N HIS A 415 32.43 9.66 -51.35
CA HIS A 415 33.17 8.94 -50.31
C HIS A 415 34.25 9.80 -49.67
N MET A 416 34.96 10.64 -50.43
CA MET A 416 36.01 11.50 -49.89
C MET A 416 35.47 12.57 -48.94
N GLN A 417 34.34 13.20 -49.28
CA GLN A 417 33.70 14.18 -48.41
C GLN A 417 33.31 13.55 -47.07
N ARG A 418 32.80 12.30 -47.08
CA ARG A 418 32.45 11.55 -45.87
C ARG A 418 33.68 11.19 -45.03
N CYS A 419 34.81 10.88 -45.65
CA CYS A 419 36.08 10.66 -44.93
C CYS A 419 36.58 11.94 -44.24
N ILE A 420 36.33 13.12 -44.82
CA ILE A 420 36.67 14.42 -44.20
C ILE A 420 35.73 14.72 -43.04
N ASP A 421 34.42 14.58 -43.28
CA ASP A 421 33.38 14.93 -42.32
C ASP A 421 33.38 14.00 -41.08
N SER A 422 33.90 12.79 -41.22
CA SER A 422 34.14 11.86 -40.10
C SER A 422 35.52 12.00 -39.46
N GLY A 423 36.43 12.80 -40.01
CA GLY A 423 37.80 12.94 -39.50
C GLY A 423 38.73 11.78 -39.83
N LEU A 424 38.29 10.80 -40.64
CA LEU A 424 39.11 9.72 -41.20
C LEU A 424 40.24 10.24 -42.12
N TRP A 425 40.04 11.39 -42.75
CA TRP A 425 41.03 12.05 -43.60
C TRP A 425 41.03 13.56 -43.39
N VAL A 426 42.20 14.15 -43.13
CA VAL A 426 42.37 15.59 -42.99
C VAL A 426 42.93 16.15 -44.31
N PRO A 427 42.19 16.98 -45.06
CA PRO A 427 42.70 17.59 -46.28
C PRO A 427 43.91 18.47 -45.94
N ASN A 428 45.04 18.23 -46.60
CA ASN A 428 46.25 19.05 -46.44
C ASN A 428 45.95 20.52 -46.80
N SER A 429 45.75 21.38 -45.79
CA SER A 429 46.07 22.80 -45.93
C SER A 429 47.59 22.91 -45.95
N LYS A 430 48.13 23.33 -47.09
CA LYS A 430 49.50 23.86 -47.32
C LYS A 430 50.54 23.49 -46.25
N SER A 431 51.53 22.70 -46.67
CA SER A 431 52.80 22.44 -45.97
C SER A 431 53.36 23.64 -45.18
N SER A 432 53.97 23.31 -44.02
CA SER A 432 54.73 24.12 -43.04
C SER A 432 53.90 24.62 -41.85
N GLU A 433 54.23 24.38 -40.58
CA GLU A 433 55.56 24.24 -39.96
C GLU A 433 55.58 23.16 -38.88
N ALA A 434 56.73 22.49 -38.77
CA ALA A 434 57.15 21.81 -37.55
C ALA A 434 57.40 22.86 -36.45
N LYS A 435 56.92 22.59 -35.24
CA LYS A 435 57.62 22.99 -34.02
C LYS A 435 57.88 21.74 -33.20
N GLU A 436 59.16 21.37 -33.18
CA GLU A 436 59.76 20.41 -32.25
C GLU A 436 59.79 20.98 -30.82
N GLY A 437 59.94 20.08 -29.84
CA GLY A 437 60.28 20.35 -28.44
C GLY A 437 59.46 19.49 -27.48
N GLU A 438 59.73 18.19 -27.32
CA GLU A 438 60.74 17.56 -26.43
C GLU A 438 60.19 17.24 -25.02
N GLU A 439 60.51 16.03 -24.55
CA GLU A 439 59.99 15.33 -23.36
C GLU A 439 60.33 15.96 -22.01
N ALA A 440 59.50 15.69 -20.98
CA ALA A 440 59.88 14.89 -19.80
C ALA A 440 58.75 14.87 -18.75
N GLY A 441 58.40 13.69 -18.22
CA GLY A 441 57.58 13.54 -16.99
C GLY A 441 58.30 14.06 -15.73
N PRO A 442 57.81 13.86 -14.48
CA PRO A 442 57.03 12.70 -14.01
C PRO A 442 55.99 12.97 -12.87
N GLY A 443 55.32 11.91 -12.39
CA GLY A 443 55.05 11.72 -10.96
C GLY A 443 53.60 11.85 -10.46
N ASP A 444 53.00 10.71 -10.09
CA ASP A 444 51.92 10.61 -9.08
C ASP A 444 52.50 10.96 -7.69
N PRO A 445 51.75 11.54 -6.72
CA PRO A 445 50.97 10.67 -5.82
C PRO A 445 49.70 11.26 -5.14
N LEU A 446 48.75 10.36 -4.88
CA LEU A 446 47.86 10.19 -3.71
C LEU A 446 47.12 11.37 -3.02
N LEU A 447 45.81 11.11 -2.81
CA LEU A 447 44.93 11.39 -1.66
C LEU A 447 45.24 12.62 -0.78
N GLU A 448 44.27 13.52 -0.58
CA GLU A 448 43.23 13.37 0.44
C GLU A 448 42.17 14.48 0.33
N THR A 449 41.03 14.20 0.95
CA THR A 449 39.76 14.92 1.09
C THR A 449 39.81 16.42 1.41
N VAL A 450 38.72 17.15 1.12
CA VAL A 450 37.92 18.01 2.03
C VAL A 450 36.86 18.83 1.22
N LYS A 451 35.56 18.63 1.50
CA LYS A 451 34.45 19.63 1.31
C LYS A 451 34.59 20.71 2.42
N PRO A 452 33.93 21.90 2.45
CA PRO A 452 32.81 22.43 1.64
C PRO A 452 32.98 23.92 1.19
N ASP A 453 32.10 24.42 0.30
CA ASP A 453 31.91 25.86 0.09
C ASP A 453 30.74 26.37 0.95
N GLU A 454 31.04 27.32 1.84
CA GLU A 454 30.09 28.26 2.42
C GLU A 454 30.80 29.61 2.61
N LYS A 455 30.03 30.70 2.49
CA LYS A 455 30.32 32.14 2.69
C LYS A 455 30.66 32.91 1.39
N ASP A 456 30.13 34.10 1.13
CA ASP A 456 29.89 35.28 1.99
C ASP A 456 28.60 36.01 1.55
N VAL A 457 27.68 36.46 2.41
CA VAL A 457 27.71 37.66 3.29
C VAL A 457 28.34 38.90 2.66
N SER A 458 27.50 39.84 2.23
CA SER A 458 27.86 41.25 2.14
C SER A 458 26.68 42.12 2.59
N ALA A 459 26.97 42.87 3.66
CA ALA A 459 26.42 44.15 4.12
C ALA A 459 24.91 44.33 4.30
#